data_AF-A0A8S9QF16-F1
#
_entry.id   AF-A0A8S9QF16-F1
#
_cell.length_a   1.000
_cell.length_b   1.000
_cell.length_c   1.000
_cell.angle_alpha   90.00
_cell.angle_beta   90.00
_cell.angle_gamma   90.00
#
_symmetry.space_group_name_H-M   'P 1'
#
loop_
_entity.id
_entity.type
_entity.pdbx_description
1 polymer ?
#
loop_
_entity_poly.entity_id
_entity_poly.type
_entity_poly.pdbx_seq_one_letter_code
_entity_poly.pdbx_strand_id
1 'polypeptide(L)'
;MNHSLTVMVSSLDNDMNYCCKIDLVKPWQFWSKRGSKSFDVEGNFVEVFWDLRAAKLSGNGSPEPMSDYYVAIVSDEEVVLLLGDSKHKAYKRTKSRPALVEGFIYFKKESIFGKKTFSTRARFDEQRKEHEVVVESSNGGDDPEMWISVDGIVIMHVKNLQWKFRGNQMVLVDKTHVMVYYDVHDWLFGSSESTASSGLFVFKRDSGGGSSPLSRYNSASSGYGTLHDFCLFLYAWKVV
;
A
#
# COMPACT_ATOMS: atom_id res chain seq x y z
N MET A 1 13.14 4.33 16.84
CA MET A 1 12.09 4.69 15.86
C MET A 1 10.74 4.61 16.56
N ASN A 2 9.92 5.64 16.44
CA ASN A 2 8.55 5.63 16.95
C ASN A 2 7.62 5.21 15.83
N HIS A 3 6.96 4.06 15.98
CA HIS A 3 5.94 3.60 15.04
C HIS A 3 4.57 4.11 15.50
N SER A 4 3.73 4.49 14.55
CA SER A 4 2.34 4.86 14.81
C SER A 4 1.43 4.24 13.75
N LEU A 5 0.24 3.84 14.16
CA LEU A 5 -0.86 3.51 13.26
C LEU A 5 -1.81 4.71 13.21
N THR A 6 -2.14 5.17 12.02
CA THR A 6 -3.13 6.24 11.84
C THR A 6 -4.26 5.72 10.97
N VAL A 7 -5.48 5.81 11.47
CA VAL A 7 -6.71 5.53 10.71
C VAL A 7 -7.32 6.86 10.32
N MET A 8 -7.62 7.02 9.03
CA MET A 8 -8.31 8.20 8.51
C MET A 8 -9.60 7.76 7.82
N VAL A 9 -10.68 8.48 8.10
CA VAL A 9 -11.99 8.31 7.45
C VAL A 9 -12.32 9.62 6.77
N SER A 10 -12.56 9.56 5.46
CA SER A 10 -12.82 10.71 4.60
C SER A 10 -14.13 10.49 3.85
N SER A 11 -14.99 11.51 3.80
CA SER A 11 -16.16 11.52 2.92
C SER A 11 -15.75 11.93 1.51
N LEU A 12 -16.44 11.41 0.49
CA LEU A 12 -16.28 11.88 -0.89
C LEU A 12 -17.08 13.15 -1.17
N ASP A 13 -18.13 13.39 -0.39
CA ASP A 13 -19.09 14.47 -0.61
C ASP A 13 -18.70 15.76 0.12
N ASN A 14 -17.76 15.69 1.06
CA ASN A 14 -17.32 16.82 1.87
C ASN A 14 -15.85 16.67 2.26
N ASP A 15 -15.13 17.79 2.43
CA ASP A 15 -13.69 17.82 2.78
C ASP A 15 -13.39 17.43 4.25
N MET A 16 -14.32 16.72 4.88
CA MET A 16 -14.21 16.29 6.27
C MET A 16 -13.33 15.04 6.37
N ASN A 17 -12.31 15.13 7.21
CA ASN A 17 -11.36 14.06 7.47
C ASN A 17 -11.28 13.80 8.98
N TYR A 18 -11.64 12.59 9.38
CA TYR A 18 -11.57 12.13 10.76
C TYR A 18 -10.31 11.30 10.93
N CYS A 19 -9.52 11.56 11.97
CA CYS A 19 -8.23 10.93 12.15
C CYS A 19 -8.07 10.36 13.56
N CYS A 20 -7.67 9.09 13.62
CA CYS A 20 -7.32 8.40 14.84
C CYS A 20 -5.87 7.91 14.76
N LYS A 21 -4.96 8.68 15.39
CA LYS A 21 -3.56 8.28 15.57
C LYS A 21 -3.38 7.44 16.83
N ILE A 22 -2.60 6.37 16.72
CA ILE A 22 -2.25 5.40 17.75
C ILE A 22 -0.73 5.29 17.78
N ASP A 23 -0.10 5.81 18.83
CA ASP A 23 1.34 5.67 19.02
C ASP A 23 1.66 4.27 19.55
N LEU A 24 2.46 3.51 18.81
CA LEU A 24 2.83 2.14 19.14
C LEU A 24 4.05 2.07 20.07
N VAL A 25 4.54 3.22 20.55
CA VAL A 25 5.69 3.34 21.47
C VAL A 25 5.30 4.10 22.75
N LYS A 26 5.39 3.41 23.90
CA LYS A 26 5.64 4.03 25.21
C LYS A 26 6.75 3.24 25.93
N PRO A 27 7.60 3.88 26.75
CA PRO A 27 8.75 3.23 27.40
C PRO A 27 8.40 2.10 28.37
N TRP A 28 7.14 2.04 28.82
CA TRP A 28 6.64 0.96 29.68
C TRP A 28 5.44 0.24 29.04
N GLN A 29 5.69 -1.03 28.76
CA GLN A 29 4.75 -2.14 28.54
C GLN A 29 4.15 -2.32 27.13
N PHE A 30 4.14 -3.60 26.72
CA PHE A 30 3.57 -4.24 25.53
C PHE A 30 2.08 -3.93 25.21
N TRP A 31 1.48 -2.98 25.93
CA TRP A 31 0.07 -2.58 25.85
C TRP A 31 -0.23 -1.70 24.62
N SER A 32 0.72 -0.93 24.10
CA SER A 32 0.46 -0.09 22.91
C SER A 32 0.25 -0.90 21.63
N LYS A 33 0.84 -2.10 21.55
CA LYS A 33 0.74 -2.99 20.38
C LYS A 33 -0.56 -3.77 20.30
N ARG A 34 -1.42 -3.72 21.33
CA ARG A 34 -2.77 -4.29 21.27
C ARG A 34 -3.72 -3.40 22.04
N GLY A 35 -4.79 -2.97 21.41
CA GLY A 35 -5.75 -2.11 22.07
C GLY A 35 -7.00 -1.89 21.26
N SER A 36 -7.78 -0.94 21.74
CA SER A 36 -8.86 -0.32 20.99
C SER A 36 -8.89 1.18 21.25
N LYS A 37 -9.44 1.93 20.30
CA LYS A 37 -9.64 3.38 20.38
C LYS A 37 -10.86 3.72 19.54
N SER A 38 -11.74 4.52 20.10
CA SER A 38 -12.94 4.99 19.41
C SER A 38 -12.83 6.46 19.03
N PHE A 39 -13.58 6.86 18.01
CA PHE A 39 -13.77 8.23 17.60
C PHE A 39 -15.13 8.38 16.89
N ASP A 40 -15.64 9.61 16.85
CA ASP A 40 -16.90 9.94 16.17
C ASP A 40 -16.63 10.30 14.71
N VAL A 41 -17.48 9.81 13.81
CA VAL A 41 -17.49 10.13 12.39
C VAL A 41 -18.91 10.52 12.00
N GLU A 42 -19.16 11.82 11.87
CA GLU A 42 -20.49 12.36 11.51
C GLU A 42 -21.62 11.86 12.43
N GLY A 43 -21.37 11.75 13.74
CA GLY A 43 -22.33 11.22 14.72
C GLY A 43 -22.38 9.69 14.80
N ASN A 44 -21.62 8.97 13.98
CA ASN A 44 -21.48 7.53 14.05
C ASN A 44 -20.30 7.14 14.93
N PHE A 45 -20.53 6.20 15.83
CA PHE A 45 -19.50 5.68 16.71
C PHE A 45 -18.63 4.67 15.95
N VAL A 46 -17.34 4.99 15.79
CA VAL A 46 -16.37 4.12 15.13
C VAL A 46 -15.34 3.62 16.14
N GLU A 47 -15.13 2.31 16.18
CA GLU A 47 -14.12 1.68 17.02
C GLU A 47 -13.02 1.03 16.19
N VAL A 48 -11.77 1.33 16.53
CA VAL A 48 -10.59 0.68 15.95
C VAL A 48 -10.03 -0.29 16.98
N PHE A 49 -9.86 -1.56 16.58
CA PHE A 49 -9.20 -2.59 17.37
C PHE A 49 -7.92 -3.04 16.66
N TRP A 50 -6.86 -3.29 17.42
CA TRP A 50 -5.61 -3.81 16.84
C TRP A 50 -4.93 -4.82 17.76
N ASP A 51 -4.22 -5.77 17.15
CA ASP A 51 -3.21 -6.60 17.82
C ASP A 51 -2.03 -6.81 16.86
N LEU A 52 -0.94 -6.11 17.15
CA LEU A 52 0.34 -6.12 16.44
C LEU A 52 1.44 -6.77 17.28
N ARG A 53 1.11 -7.43 18.41
CA ARG A 53 2.11 -7.96 19.35
C ARG A 53 2.93 -9.09 18.76
N ALA A 54 2.30 -9.94 17.96
CA ALA A 54 2.93 -11.07 17.29
C ALA A 54 3.28 -10.78 15.82
N ALA A 55 3.06 -9.53 15.37
CA ALA A 55 3.24 -9.14 13.98
C ALA A 55 4.66 -9.47 13.50
N LYS A 56 4.75 -10.26 12.43
CA LYS A 56 6.00 -10.45 11.71
C LYS A 56 6.18 -9.28 10.76
N LEU A 57 7.19 -8.45 10.97
CA LEU A 57 7.51 -7.33 10.09
C LEU A 57 8.41 -7.78 8.95
N SER A 58 8.38 -7.09 7.81
CA SER A 58 9.35 -7.37 6.75
C SER A 58 10.77 -7.09 7.25
N GLY A 59 11.75 -7.85 6.72
CA GLY A 59 13.17 -7.63 7.02
C GLY A 59 13.60 -6.20 6.70
N ASN A 60 14.74 -5.78 7.25
CA ASN A 60 15.39 -4.48 7.01
C ASN A 60 14.75 -3.24 7.66
N GLY A 61 14.02 -3.40 8.77
CA GLY A 61 13.52 -2.26 9.56
C GLY A 61 12.27 -1.61 9.00
N SER A 62 11.59 -2.25 8.04
CA SER A 62 10.27 -1.84 7.57
C SER A 62 9.24 -1.93 8.71
N PRO A 63 8.36 -0.93 8.85
CA PRO A 63 7.26 -0.99 9.81
C PRO A 63 6.07 -1.82 9.32
N GLU A 64 6.09 -2.38 8.11
CA GLU A 64 4.97 -3.10 7.50
C GLU A 64 4.78 -4.52 8.10
N PRO A 65 3.62 -4.81 8.70
CA PRO A 65 3.27 -6.16 9.17
C PRO A 65 2.92 -7.11 8.01
N MET A 66 3.59 -8.26 7.95
CA MET A 66 3.37 -9.33 6.96
C MET A 66 2.38 -10.39 7.43
N SER A 67 2.45 -10.79 8.71
CA SER A 67 1.60 -11.86 9.26
C SER A 67 1.41 -11.71 10.78
N ASP A 68 0.54 -12.54 11.35
CA ASP A 68 0.26 -12.67 12.77
C ASP A 68 -0.29 -11.39 13.43
N TYR A 69 -1.09 -10.63 12.69
CA TYR A 69 -1.64 -9.36 13.15
C TYR A 69 -3.09 -9.15 12.72
N TYR A 70 -3.76 -8.19 13.36
CA TYR A 70 -4.98 -7.60 12.80
C TYR A 70 -5.14 -6.12 13.14
N VAL A 71 -5.84 -5.40 12.28
CA VAL A 71 -6.48 -4.10 12.54
C VAL A 71 -7.92 -4.20 12.06
N ALA A 72 -8.88 -3.95 12.95
CA ALA A 72 -10.31 -4.02 12.65
C ALA A 72 -10.97 -2.66 12.92
N ILE A 73 -11.81 -2.22 11.98
CA ILE A 73 -12.68 -1.06 12.15
C ILE A 73 -14.10 -1.59 12.31
N VAL A 74 -14.78 -1.12 13.35
CA VAL A 74 -16.15 -1.51 13.72
C VAL A 74 -17.05 -0.28 13.73
N SER A 75 -18.23 -0.43 13.15
CA SER A 75 -19.32 0.55 13.20
C SER A 75 -20.64 -0.23 13.18
N ASP A 76 -21.64 0.19 13.95
CA ASP A 76 -22.96 -0.45 14.06
C ASP A 76 -22.92 -1.98 14.27
N GLU A 77 -22.06 -2.43 15.19
CA GLU A 77 -21.84 -3.85 15.51
C GLU A 77 -21.36 -4.71 14.32
N GLU A 78 -20.89 -4.07 13.24
CA GLU A 78 -20.29 -4.71 12.07
C GLU A 78 -18.80 -4.40 11.94
N VAL A 79 -17.99 -5.40 11.60
CA VAL A 79 -16.60 -5.20 11.17
C VAL A 79 -16.59 -4.76 9.71
N VAL A 80 -16.46 -3.45 9.49
CA VAL A 80 -16.50 -2.82 8.15
C VAL A 80 -15.17 -2.90 7.40
N LEU A 81 -14.05 -2.99 8.12
CA LEU A 81 -12.72 -3.23 7.55
C LEU A 81 -11.90 -4.13 8.46
N LEU A 82 -11.23 -5.12 7.89
CA LEU A 82 -10.32 -6.02 8.60
C LEU A 82 -9.04 -6.22 7.80
N LEU A 83 -7.93 -5.73 8.34
CA LEU A 83 -6.58 -5.95 7.83
C LEU A 83 -5.87 -7.02 8.66
N GLY A 84 -4.96 -7.77 8.02
CA GLY A 84 -4.20 -8.86 8.64
C GLY A 84 -4.85 -10.24 8.52
N ASP A 85 -4.10 -11.24 8.96
CA ASP A 85 -4.43 -12.68 8.84
C ASP A 85 -5.11 -13.24 10.10
N SER A 86 -5.02 -12.54 11.24
CA SER A 86 -5.57 -12.98 12.53
C SER A 86 -7.08 -12.76 12.68
N LYS A 87 -7.86 -13.07 11.64
CA LYS A 87 -9.31 -12.76 11.55
C LYS A 87 -10.12 -13.32 12.73
N HIS A 88 -9.87 -14.56 13.12
CA HIS A 88 -10.56 -15.18 14.26
C HIS A 88 -10.32 -14.42 15.58
N LYS A 89 -9.10 -13.90 15.80
CA LYS A 89 -8.80 -13.08 16.99
C LYS A 89 -9.53 -11.75 16.97
N ALA A 90 -9.68 -11.15 15.79
CA ALA A 90 -10.41 -9.90 15.59
C ALA A 90 -11.89 -10.08 15.96
N TYR A 91 -12.60 -11.00 15.30
CA TYR A 91 -14.03 -11.23 15.56
C TYR A 91 -14.33 -11.65 17.00
N LYS A 92 -13.47 -12.48 17.61
CA LYS A 92 -13.60 -12.84 19.02
C LYS A 92 -13.46 -11.63 19.94
N ARG A 93 -12.61 -10.65 19.57
CA ARG A 93 -12.36 -9.45 20.38
C ARG A 93 -13.45 -8.41 20.21
N THR A 94 -13.90 -8.17 18.99
CA THR A 94 -14.93 -7.15 18.69
C THR A 94 -16.32 -7.61 19.09
N LYS A 95 -16.60 -8.93 19.05
CA LYS A 95 -17.96 -9.50 19.18
C LYS A 95 -18.94 -8.99 18.12
N SER A 96 -18.40 -8.43 17.03
CA SER A 96 -19.15 -7.86 15.92
C SER A 96 -19.27 -8.87 14.79
N ARG A 97 -20.33 -8.77 13.99
CA ARG A 97 -20.50 -9.61 12.79
C ARG A 97 -19.71 -9.03 11.61
N PRO A 98 -19.40 -9.81 10.56
CA PRO A 98 -18.91 -9.23 9.30
C PRO A 98 -19.94 -8.26 8.70
N ALA A 99 -19.46 -7.19 8.07
CA ALA A 99 -20.33 -6.31 7.28
C ALA A 99 -20.96 -7.05 6.10
N LEU A 100 -22.12 -6.58 5.65
CA LEU A 100 -22.81 -7.13 4.48
C LEU A 100 -22.00 -6.96 3.18
N VAL A 101 -21.20 -5.90 3.11
CA VAL A 101 -20.32 -5.57 1.99
C VAL A 101 -18.88 -5.59 2.48
N GLU A 102 -18.03 -6.41 1.87
CA GLU A 102 -16.60 -6.47 2.17
C GLU A 102 -15.90 -5.23 1.58
N GLY A 103 -15.22 -4.45 2.43
CA GLY A 103 -14.33 -3.41 1.97
C GLY A 103 -13.17 -3.99 1.16
N PHE A 104 -12.74 -3.28 0.11
CA PHE A 104 -11.62 -3.70 -0.74
C PHE A 104 -10.52 -2.64 -0.77
N ILE A 105 -9.28 -3.07 -0.98
CA ILE A 105 -8.13 -2.17 -1.14
C ILE A 105 -8.09 -1.73 -2.61
N TYR A 106 -8.36 -0.46 -2.87
CA TYR A 106 -8.30 0.11 -4.22
C TYR A 106 -6.93 0.71 -4.55
N PHE A 107 -6.15 1.10 -3.55
CA PHE A 107 -4.77 1.52 -3.75
C PHE A 107 -3.90 1.29 -2.52
N LYS A 108 -2.59 1.21 -2.74
CA LYS A 108 -1.55 1.16 -1.73
C LYS A 108 -0.53 2.26 -2.05
N LYS A 109 -0.16 3.08 -1.07
CA LYS A 109 0.88 4.11 -1.21
C LYS A 109 1.96 3.88 -0.16
N GLU A 110 3.20 3.80 -0.62
CA GLU A 110 4.35 3.51 0.23
C GLU A 110 5.53 4.42 -0.03
N SER A 111 6.32 4.68 1.01
CA SER A 111 7.59 5.37 0.94
C SER A 111 8.67 4.49 1.54
N ILE A 112 9.65 4.11 0.73
CA ILE A 112 10.70 3.15 1.07
C ILE A 112 12.04 3.84 0.90
N PHE A 113 12.93 3.65 1.86
CA PHE A 113 14.26 4.26 1.89
C PHE A 113 15.32 3.19 1.64
N GLY A 114 16.27 3.47 0.76
CA GLY A 114 17.28 2.51 0.34
C GLY A 114 18.41 3.18 -0.43
N LYS A 115 19.50 2.47 -0.68
CA LYS A 115 20.62 3.01 -1.48
C LYS A 115 20.46 2.74 -2.97
N LYS A 116 20.21 1.47 -3.31
CA LYS A 116 20.11 0.98 -4.70
C LYS A 116 18.89 0.10 -4.96
N THR A 117 18.42 -0.60 -3.93
CA THR A 117 17.35 -1.60 -4.01
C THR A 117 16.18 -1.18 -3.11
N PHE A 118 14.97 -1.27 -3.64
CA PHE A 118 13.72 -0.90 -2.99
C PHE A 118 12.71 -2.01 -3.21
N SER A 119 12.30 -2.72 -2.15
CA SER A 119 11.37 -3.85 -2.23
C SER A 119 10.04 -3.49 -1.55
N THR A 120 8.94 -3.84 -2.20
CA THR A 120 7.56 -3.73 -1.69
C THR A 120 6.79 -5.00 -2.05
N ARG A 121 5.60 -5.18 -1.47
CA ARG A 121 4.70 -6.27 -1.80
C ARG A 121 3.34 -5.74 -2.22
N ALA A 122 2.79 -6.31 -3.28
CA ALA A 122 1.51 -5.88 -3.84
C ALA A 122 0.73 -7.05 -4.47
N ARG A 123 -0.59 -6.90 -4.53
CA ARG A 123 -1.51 -7.89 -5.10
C ARG A 123 -2.07 -7.35 -6.39
N PHE A 124 -1.62 -7.89 -7.51
CA PHE A 124 -2.09 -7.49 -8.83
C PHE A 124 -3.23 -8.38 -9.33
N ASP A 125 -3.35 -9.61 -8.84
CA ASP A 125 -4.30 -10.60 -9.35
C ASP A 125 -5.59 -10.73 -8.52
N GLU A 126 -6.58 -11.43 -9.08
CA GLU A 126 -7.84 -11.79 -8.40
C GLU A 126 -7.66 -12.77 -7.25
N GLN A 127 -6.65 -13.62 -7.35
CA GLN A 127 -6.35 -14.66 -6.37
C GLN A 127 -5.75 -14.05 -5.09
N ARG A 128 -5.57 -12.72 -5.07
CA ARG A 128 -4.96 -11.94 -3.98
C ARG A 128 -3.57 -12.49 -3.65
N LYS A 129 -2.88 -13.09 -4.62
CA LYS A 129 -1.49 -13.51 -4.47
C LYS A 129 -0.65 -12.26 -4.34
N GLU A 130 0.18 -12.28 -3.30
CA GLU A 130 1.07 -11.19 -3.00
C GLU A 130 2.40 -11.42 -3.70
N HIS A 131 2.77 -10.47 -4.55
CA HIS A 131 4.02 -10.47 -5.30
C HIS A 131 5.04 -9.58 -4.63
N GLU A 132 6.30 -10.02 -4.60
CA GLU A 132 7.42 -9.13 -4.29
C GLU A 132 7.74 -8.29 -5.53
N VAL A 133 7.75 -6.97 -5.38
CA VAL A 133 8.16 -6.01 -6.41
C VAL A 133 9.45 -5.35 -5.94
N VAL A 134 10.52 -5.50 -6.72
CA VAL A 134 11.82 -4.90 -6.39
C VAL A 134 12.22 -3.94 -7.50
N VAL A 135 12.51 -2.70 -7.11
CA VAL A 135 13.12 -1.71 -7.98
C VAL A 135 14.60 -1.61 -7.61
N GLU A 136 15.46 -1.74 -8.60
CA GLU A 136 16.90 -1.62 -8.42
C GLU A 136 17.47 -0.61 -9.39
N SER A 137 18.53 0.07 -8.95
CA SER A 137 19.25 1.04 -9.77
C SER A 137 20.75 0.80 -9.75
N SER A 138 21.36 0.96 -10.92
CA SER A 138 22.79 1.00 -11.10
C SER A 138 23.18 2.40 -11.54
N ASN A 139 23.93 3.10 -10.70
CA ASN A 139 24.53 4.40 -11.00
C ASN A 139 26.02 4.23 -11.39
N GLY A 140 26.41 3.08 -11.94
CA GLY A 140 27.81 2.82 -12.29
C GLY A 140 28.19 3.48 -13.62
N GLY A 141 29.00 4.55 -13.58
CA GLY A 141 29.58 5.19 -14.76
C GLY A 141 28.64 6.18 -15.47
N ASP A 142 28.86 6.40 -16.77
CA ASP A 142 28.17 7.40 -17.60
C ASP A 142 26.74 7.01 -18.01
N ASP A 143 26.33 5.76 -17.76
CA ASP A 143 25.07 5.18 -18.23
C ASP A 143 24.22 4.66 -17.06
N PRO A 144 23.49 5.53 -16.34
CA PRO A 144 22.58 5.10 -15.28
C PRO A 144 21.46 4.21 -15.80
N GLU A 145 21.18 3.13 -15.09
CA GLU A 145 20.14 2.15 -15.44
C GLU A 145 19.28 1.80 -14.22
N MET A 146 18.06 1.31 -14.47
CA MET A 146 17.22 0.69 -13.46
C MET A 146 16.48 -0.52 -14.02
N TRP A 147 16.09 -1.42 -13.14
CA TRP A 147 15.18 -2.51 -13.49
C TRP A 147 14.16 -2.74 -12.39
N ILE A 148 13.04 -3.34 -12.79
CA ILE A 148 11.99 -3.77 -11.90
C ILE A 148 11.86 -5.27 -12.06
N SER A 149 11.92 -5.99 -10.94
CA SER A 149 11.62 -7.41 -10.88
C SER A 149 10.35 -7.67 -10.08
N VAL A 150 9.65 -8.72 -10.48
CA VAL A 150 8.49 -9.26 -9.77
C VAL A 150 8.76 -10.72 -9.47
N ASP A 151 8.69 -11.10 -8.19
CA ASP A 151 9.02 -12.45 -7.70
C ASP A 151 10.39 -12.95 -8.21
N GLY A 152 11.37 -12.04 -8.27
CA GLY A 152 12.74 -12.32 -8.73
C GLY A 152 12.93 -12.31 -10.26
N ILE A 153 11.87 -12.12 -11.05
CA ILE A 153 11.94 -12.08 -12.52
C ILE A 153 11.95 -10.62 -12.98
N VAL A 154 12.97 -10.22 -13.76
CA VAL A 154 13.03 -8.87 -14.34
C VAL A 154 11.96 -8.69 -15.41
N ILE A 155 11.02 -7.78 -15.16
CA ILE A 155 9.89 -7.47 -16.05
C ILE A 155 10.08 -6.19 -16.86
N MET A 156 10.99 -5.31 -16.40
CA MET A 156 11.30 -4.04 -17.05
C MET A 156 12.76 -3.68 -16.77
N HIS A 157 13.49 -3.29 -17.81
CA HIS A 157 14.87 -2.79 -17.71
C HIS A 157 15.00 -1.52 -18.54
N VAL A 158 15.30 -0.41 -17.88
CA VAL A 158 15.46 0.90 -18.51
C VAL A 158 16.93 1.30 -18.44
N LYS A 159 17.55 1.35 -19.62
CA LYS A 159 18.92 1.84 -19.81
C LYS A 159 18.92 3.31 -20.20
N ASN A 160 20.08 3.95 -20.03
CA ASN A 160 20.32 5.34 -20.40
C ASN A 160 19.29 6.27 -19.76
N LEU A 161 19.11 6.14 -18.44
CA LEU A 161 18.12 6.89 -17.66
C LEU A 161 18.29 8.40 -17.79
N GLN A 162 19.48 8.90 -18.09
CA GLN A 162 19.72 10.32 -18.38
C GLN A 162 18.83 10.86 -19.52
N TRP A 163 18.39 9.99 -20.43
CA TRP A 163 17.46 10.32 -21.51
C TRP A 163 16.04 9.78 -21.30
N LYS A 164 15.89 8.77 -20.43
CA LYS A 164 14.64 8.02 -20.23
C LYS A 164 14.17 8.05 -18.78
N PHE A 165 14.42 9.14 -18.05
CA PHE A 165 14.11 9.27 -16.62
C PHE A 165 12.61 9.33 -16.28
N ARG A 166 11.74 9.50 -17.29
CA ARG A 166 10.28 9.39 -17.17
C ARG A 166 9.76 8.49 -18.28
N GLY A 167 8.81 7.62 -17.96
CA GLY A 167 8.22 6.75 -18.96
C GLY A 167 7.21 5.79 -18.38
N ASN A 168 6.73 4.89 -19.23
CA ASN A 168 5.80 3.84 -18.85
C ASN A 168 5.96 2.60 -19.73
N GLN A 169 5.55 1.45 -19.20
CA GLN A 169 5.57 0.18 -19.91
C GLN A 169 4.46 -0.74 -19.37
N MET A 170 3.75 -1.41 -20.27
CA MET A 170 2.84 -2.48 -19.89
C MET A 170 3.63 -3.78 -19.72
N VAL A 171 3.45 -4.44 -18.59
CA VAL A 171 4.08 -5.72 -18.25
C VAL A 171 3.01 -6.76 -17.92
N LEU A 172 3.40 -8.03 -17.93
CA LEU A 172 2.54 -9.14 -17.55
C LEU A 172 3.02 -9.72 -16.21
N VAL A 173 2.16 -9.72 -15.20
CA VAL A 173 2.40 -10.32 -13.88
C VAL A 173 1.35 -11.38 -13.64
N ASP A 174 1.73 -12.66 -13.59
CA ASP A 174 0.82 -13.80 -13.43
C ASP A 174 -0.46 -13.69 -14.30
N LYS A 175 -0.26 -13.45 -15.60
CA LYS A 175 -1.30 -13.27 -16.64
C LYS A 175 -2.15 -12.00 -16.50
N THR A 176 -1.83 -11.13 -15.55
CA THR A 176 -2.49 -9.83 -15.38
C THR A 176 -1.66 -8.73 -16.05
N HIS A 177 -2.30 -7.91 -16.88
CA HIS A 177 -1.66 -6.73 -17.46
C HIS A 177 -1.52 -5.64 -16.39
N VAL A 178 -0.31 -5.14 -16.21
CA VAL A 178 0.00 -4.06 -15.27
C VAL A 178 0.69 -2.96 -16.04
N MET A 179 0.13 -1.76 -16.04
CA MET A 179 0.80 -0.56 -16.56
C MET A 179 1.71 -0.01 -15.47
N VAL A 180 3.01 0.05 -15.76
CA VAL A 180 4.01 0.64 -14.88
C VAL A 180 4.35 2.02 -15.41
N TYR A 181 4.20 3.05 -14.58
CA TYR A 181 4.72 4.39 -14.82
C TYR A 181 5.89 4.64 -13.90
N TYR A 182 6.88 5.40 -14.36
CA TYR A 182 8.01 5.78 -13.54
C TYR A 182 8.45 7.22 -13.79
N ASP A 183 8.90 7.87 -12.73
CA ASP A 183 9.61 9.15 -12.73
C ASP A 183 10.78 9.05 -11.76
N VAL A 184 11.99 9.02 -12.30
CA VAL A 184 13.24 8.93 -11.54
C VAL A 184 14.14 10.14 -11.77
N HIS A 185 13.56 11.27 -12.17
CA HIS A 185 14.30 12.50 -12.40
C HIS A 185 15.13 12.90 -11.20
N ASP A 186 14.54 12.91 -9.99
CA ASP A 186 15.26 13.39 -8.80
C ASP A 186 16.38 12.43 -8.39
N TRP A 187 16.31 11.14 -8.74
CA TRP A 187 17.41 10.19 -8.52
C TRP A 187 18.68 10.55 -9.31
N LEU A 188 18.54 11.20 -10.46
CA LEU A 188 19.64 11.52 -11.37
C LEU A 188 20.12 12.95 -11.20
N PHE A 189 19.19 13.88 -10.99
CA PHE A 189 19.45 15.32 -11.04
C PHE A 189 19.22 16.02 -9.68
N GLY A 190 18.84 15.27 -8.64
CA GLY A 190 18.70 15.80 -7.28
C GLY A 190 20.03 16.24 -6.68
N SER A 191 20.01 17.33 -5.90
CA SER A 191 21.22 17.87 -5.27
C SER A 191 21.77 16.91 -4.21
N SER A 192 23.03 16.47 -4.37
CA SER A 192 23.68 15.47 -3.50
C SER A 192 23.99 15.95 -2.07
N GLU A 193 23.82 17.25 -1.77
CA GLU A 193 24.43 17.87 -0.60
C GLU A 193 23.55 17.88 0.66
N SER A 194 22.24 17.58 0.60
CA SER A 194 21.41 17.57 1.81
C SER A 194 20.01 16.94 1.72
N THR A 195 19.49 16.60 0.53
CA THR A 195 18.09 16.17 0.36
C THR A 195 18.02 14.76 -0.21
N ALA A 196 17.29 13.87 0.47
CA ALA A 196 17.00 12.54 -0.06
C ALA A 196 16.27 12.68 -1.42
N SER A 197 16.72 11.97 -2.44
CA SER A 197 16.10 12.01 -3.77
C SER A 197 15.06 10.92 -3.93
N SER A 198 13.91 11.24 -4.53
CA SER A 198 12.80 10.31 -4.67
C SER A 198 12.60 9.84 -6.11
N GLY A 199 12.24 8.58 -6.27
CA GLY A 199 11.74 8.02 -7.53
C GLY A 199 10.30 7.58 -7.30
N LEU A 200 9.41 7.92 -8.22
CA LEU A 200 8.00 7.53 -8.20
C LEU A 200 7.77 6.38 -9.17
N PHE A 201 7.13 5.32 -8.68
CA PHE A 201 6.69 4.19 -9.48
C PHE A 201 5.20 3.99 -9.24
N VAL A 202 4.41 3.91 -10.31
CA VAL A 202 2.98 3.63 -10.23
C VAL A 202 2.68 2.36 -10.99
N PHE A 203 2.11 1.37 -10.30
CA PHE A 203 1.68 0.12 -10.90
C PHE A 203 0.16 0.11 -10.90
N LYS A 204 -0.43 0.20 -12.09
CA LYS A 204 -1.87 0.19 -12.28
C LYS A 204 -2.28 -1.11 -12.96
N ARG A 205 -3.11 -1.90 -12.30
CA ARG A 205 -3.73 -3.06 -12.92
C ARG A 205 -4.61 -2.59 -14.09
N ASP A 206 -4.44 -3.20 -15.24
CA ASP A 206 -5.40 -3.08 -16.34
C ASP A 206 -6.46 -4.18 -16.16
N SER A 207 -7.70 -3.76 -15.89
CA SER A 207 -8.84 -4.67 -15.70
C SER A 207 -9.48 -5.10 -17.01
N GLY A 208 -8.91 -4.74 -18.17
CA GLY A 208 -9.37 -5.21 -19.48
C GLY A 208 -10.73 -4.64 -19.91
N GLY A 209 -11.22 -3.59 -19.23
CA GLY A 209 -12.43 -2.88 -19.60
C GLY A 209 -12.10 -1.60 -20.38
N GLY A 210 -12.28 -1.61 -21.69
CA GLY A 210 -12.12 -0.46 -22.59
C GLY A 210 -13.17 0.65 -22.41
N SER A 211 -13.42 1.07 -21.17
CA SER A 211 -14.40 2.12 -20.83
C SER A 211 -13.77 3.16 -19.93
N SER A 212 -13.87 4.43 -20.34
CA SER A 212 -13.35 5.60 -19.64
C SER A 212 -13.71 5.62 -18.13
N PRO A 213 -12.85 6.22 -17.27
CA PRO A 213 -13.00 6.21 -15.81
C PRO A 213 -14.33 6.80 -15.30
N LEU A 214 -15.04 7.60 -16.11
CA LEU A 214 -16.35 8.16 -15.75
C LEU A 214 -17.54 7.18 -15.88
N SER A 215 -17.40 6.06 -16.59
CA SER A 215 -18.53 5.14 -16.86
C SER A 215 -18.81 4.16 -15.73
N ARG A 216 -17.85 3.93 -14.82
CA ARG A 216 -17.95 2.89 -13.78
C ARG A 216 -18.78 3.29 -12.55
N TYR A 217 -19.03 4.58 -12.35
CA TYR A 217 -19.86 5.06 -11.22
C TYR A 217 -21.36 4.75 -11.37
N ASN A 218 -21.82 4.39 -12.57
CA ASN A 218 -23.25 4.15 -12.86
C ASN A 218 -23.65 2.65 -12.93
N SER A 219 -22.78 1.71 -12.57
CA SER A 219 -23.09 0.27 -12.64
C SER A 219 -22.86 -0.43 -11.31
N ALA A 220 -23.50 0.07 -10.26
CA ALA A 220 -23.60 -0.59 -8.95
C ALA A 220 -24.82 -1.52 -8.85
N SER A 221 -25.20 -2.20 -9.95
CA SER A 221 -26.43 -3.03 -9.98
C SER A 221 -26.28 -4.43 -10.59
N SER A 222 -25.08 -4.99 -10.68
CA SER A 222 -24.94 -6.41 -11.00
C SER A 222 -23.99 -7.09 -10.03
N GLY A 223 -24.56 -7.90 -9.16
CA GLY A 223 -23.82 -8.92 -8.41
C GLY A 223 -22.98 -9.76 -9.38
N TYR A 224 -21.82 -10.19 -8.90
CA TYR A 224 -20.71 -10.84 -9.61
C TYR A 224 -19.70 -9.89 -10.29
N GLY A 225 -18.67 -9.51 -9.52
CA GLY A 225 -17.28 -9.47 -10.01
C GLY A 225 -16.84 -8.32 -10.92
N THR A 226 -17.10 -7.06 -10.57
CA THR A 226 -16.28 -5.97 -11.14
C THR A 226 -14.96 -5.88 -10.39
N LEU A 227 -13.89 -6.32 -11.04
CA LEU A 227 -12.54 -6.17 -10.53
C LEU A 227 -12.17 -4.71 -10.33
N HIS A 228 -11.91 -4.36 -9.09
CA HIS A 228 -11.47 -3.03 -8.71
C HIS A 228 -10.03 -2.78 -9.21
N ASP A 229 -9.80 -1.62 -9.82
CA ASP A 229 -8.51 -1.20 -10.36
C ASP A 229 -7.51 -0.91 -9.23
N PHE A 230 -6.88 -1.95 -8.67
CA PHE A 230 -5.82 -1.75 -7.69
C PHE A 230 -4.66 -0.93 -8.28
N CYS A 231 -4.21 0.07 -7.52
CA CYS A 231 -3.04 0.89 -7.85
C CYS A 231 -2.00 0.88 -6.72
N LEU A 232 -0.73 0.62 -7.05
CA LEU A 232 0.39 0.82 -6.13
C LEU A 232 1.13 2.11 -6.48
N PHE A 233 1.34 2.99 -5.50
CA PHE A 233 2.21 4.15 -5.55
C PHE A 233 3.42 3.90 -4.67
N LEU A 234 4.58 3.69 -5.27
CA LEU A 234 5.83 3.48 -4.58
C LEU A 234 6.73 4.70 -4.73
N TYR A 235 7.05 5.34 -3.60
CA TYR A 235 8.08 6.37 -3.51
C TYR A 235 9.36 5.72 -2.99
N ALA A 236 10.38 5.67 -3.82
CA ALA A 236 11.66 5.05 -3.50
C ALA A 236 12.71 6.15 -3.26
N TRP A 237 13.06 6.36 -1.99
CA TRP A 237 13.92 7.43 -1.50
C TRP A 237 15.37 6.96 -1.38
N LYS A 238 16.25 7.49 -2.24
CA LYS A 238 17.68 7.25 -2.17
C LYS A 238 18.27 7.99 -0.97
N VAL A 239 18.84 7.23 -0.03
CA VAL A 239 19.60 7.75 1.11
C VAL A 239 21.10 7.54 0.86
N VAL A 240 21.91 8.54 1.24
CA VAL A 240 23.38 8.55 1.07
C VAL A 240 24.06 7.53 1.98
#